data_AF-A0A4V2AWI0-F1
#
_entry.id   AF-A0A4V2AWI0-F1
#
_cell.length_a   1.000
_cell.length_b   1.000
_cell.length_c   1.000
_cell.angle_alpha   90.00
_cell.angle_beta   90.00
_cell.angle_gamma   90.00
#
_symmetry.space_group_name_H-M   'P 1'
#
loop_
_entity.id
_entity.type
_entity.pdbx_description
1 polymer ?
#
loop_
_entity_poly.entity_id
_entity_poly.type
_entity_poly.pdbx_seq_one_letter_code
_entity_poly.pdbx_strand_id
1 'polypeptide(L)' 'FEKAKQLENHPLSGRPVPELKSTTIKQLLCGNHRIIYKVETEENPVILTVHHQSRLLKNNPAFADKPPES' A
#
# COMPACT_ATOMS: atom_id res chain seq x y z
N PHE A 1 4.98 1.12 15.74
CA PHE A 1 3.72 0.91 16.49
C PHE A 1 2.63 1.89 16.11
N GLU A 2 2.87 3.21 16.11
CA GLU A 2 1.81 4.22 15.85
C GLU A 2 1.06 4.03 14.52
N LYS A 3 1.78 3.70 13.44
CA LYS A 3 1.17 3.54 12.10
C LYS A 3 0.30 2.30 11.97
N ALA A 4 0.62 1.22 12.69
CA ALA A 4 -0.23 0.04 12.77
C ALA A 4 -1.53 0.36 13.51
N LYS A 5 -1.44 1.10 14.63
CA LYS A 5 -2.61 1.55 15.39
C LYS A 5 -3.48 2.54 14.60
N GLN A 6 -2.86 3.42 13.81
CA GLN A 6 -3.60 4.29 12.87
C GLN A 6 -4.37 3.46 11.83
N LEU A 7 -3.77 2.41 11.28
CA LEU A 7 -4.40 1.56 10.29
C LEU A 7 -5.58 0.77 10.88
N GLU A 8 -5.45 0.29 12.12
CA GLU A 8 -6.49 -0.42 12.86
C GLU A 8 -7.71 0.47 13.15
N ASN A 9 -7.48 1.71 13.61
CA ASN A 9 -8.57 2.60 14.02
C ASN A 9 -9.14 3.43 12.86
N HIS A 10 -8.32 3.74 11.85
CA HIS A 10 -8.66 4.63 10.74
C HIS A 10 -8.10 4.13 9.41
N PRO A 11 -8.55 2.98 8.90
CA PRO A 11 -8.02 2.40 7.66
C PRO A 11 -8.23 3.27 6.43
N LEU A 12 -9.27 4.10 6.40
CA LEU A 12 -9.50 5.06 5.32
C LEU A 12 -8.60 6.30 5.37
N SER A 13 -7.83 6.51 6.44
CA SER A 13 -6.94 7.69 6.59
C SER A 13 -5.74 7.70 5.63
N GLY A 14 -5.42 6.57 5.00
CA GLY A 14 -4.37 6.49 3.99
C GLY A 14 -4.73 7.23 2.71
N ARG A 15 -3.67 7.71 2.06
CA ARG A 15 -3.77 8.44 0.78
C ARG A 15 -3.89 7.45 -0.37
N PRO A 16 -4.54 7.80 -1.50
CA PRO A 16 -4.47 6.97 -2.70
C PRO A 16 -3.02 6.78 -3.15
N VAL A 17 -2.73 5.63 -3.76
CA VAL A 17 -1.41 5.36 -4.36
C VAL A 17 -1.43 5.86 -5.79
N PRO A 18 -0.74 6.97 -6.13
CA PRO A 18 -0.87 7.58 -7.47
C PRO A 18 -0.38 6.66 -8.59
N GLU A 19 0.53 5.74 -8.31
CA GLU A 19 1.01 4.74 -9.27
C GLU A 19 -0.03 3.65 -9.57
N LEU A 20 -1.04 3.47 -8.70
CA LEU A 20 -2.07 2.46 -8.83
C LEU A 20 -3.41 3.15 -9.09
N LYS A 21 -4.04 2.89 -10.23
CA LYS A 21 -5.37 3.47 -10.59
C LYS A 21 -6.51 2.79 -9.83
N SER A 22 -6.38 2.62 -8.52
CA SER A 22 -7.35 1.95 -7.67
C SER A 22 -7.75 2.83 -6.48
N THR A 23 -9.05 2.96 -6.25
CA THR A 23 -9.62 3.73 -5.13
C THR A 23 -9.56 2.96 -3.81
N THR A 24 -9.42 1.63 -3.86
CA THR A 24 -9.34 0.75 -2.68
C THR A 24 -7.92 0.58 -2.17
N ILE A 25 -6.90 0.93 -2.96
CA ILE A 25 -5.50 0.83 -2.56
C ILE A 25 -5.03 2.16 -2.00
N LYS A 26 -4.53 2.11 -0.76
CA LYS A 26 -4.09 3.28 0.00
C LYS A 26 -2.65 3.10 0.47
N GLN A 27 -2.01 4.21 0.78
CA GLN A 27 -0.67 4.27 1.36
C GLN A 27 -0.60 5.12 2.62
N LEU A 28 0.22 4.69 3.57
CA LEU A 28 0.63 5.43 4.75
C LEU A 28 2.14 5.66 4.72
N LEU A 29 2.56 6.94 4.79
CA LEU A 29 3.96 7.31 4.85
C LEU A 29 4.53 7.09 6.27
N CYS A 30 5.68 6.43 6.33
CA CYS A 30 6.40 6.03 7.53
C CYS A 30 7.89 6.33 7.35
N GLY A 31 8.31 7.58 7.55
CA GLY A 31 9.70 8.00 7.29
C GLY A 31 10.06 7.84 5.82
N ASN A 32 11.07 7.02 5.51
CA ASN A 32 11.51 6.69 4.14
C ASN A 32 10.76 5.51 3.51
N HIS A 33 9.83 4.89 4.25
CA HIS A 33 9.03 3.78 3.77
C HIS A 33 7.57 4.18 3.66
N ARG A 34 6.81 3.46 2.86
CA ARG A 34 5.34 3.54 2.81
C ARG A 34 4.77 2.15 2.98
N ILE A 35 3.69 2.05 3.75
CA ILE A 35 2.87 0.85 3.83
C ILE A 35 1.81 1.00 2.74
N ILE A 36 1.74 0.05 1.81
CA ILE A 36 0.69 -0.01 0.80
C ILE A 36 -0.26 -1.13 1.20
N TYR A 37 -1.55 -0.82 1.24
CA TYR A 37 -2.58 -1.72 1.74
C TYR A 37 -3.88 -1.51 0.96
N LYS A 38 -4.74 -2.52 0.98
CA LYS A 38 -6.06 -2.53 0.34
C LYS A 38 -7.14 -2.40 1.41
N VAL A 39 -8.16 -1.59 1.15
CA VAL A 39 -9.37 -1.46 1.97
C VAL A 39 -10.55 -1.90 1.13
N GLU A 40 -10.98 -3.14 1.31
CA GLU A 40 -12.26 -3.62 0.74
C GLU A 40 -13.41 -3.37 1.72
N THR A 41 -13.14 -3.55 3.01
CA THR A 41 -14.01 -3.14 4.10
C THR A 41 -13.19 -2.38 5.13
N GLU A 42 -13.83 -1.48 5.89
CA GLU A 42 -13.15 -0.72 6.94
C GLU A 42 -12.70 -1.59 8.12
N GLU A 43 -13.23 -2.80 8.25
CA GLU A 43 -12.94 -3.68 9.38
C GLU A 43 -11.62 -4.43 9.22
N ASN A 44 -11.16 -4.65 7.98
CA ASN A 44 -10.01 -5.51 7.71
C ASN A 44 -9.14 -4.96 6.57
N PRO A 45 -8.29 -3.95 6.82
CA PRO A 45 -7.30 -3.51 5.85
C PRO A 45 -6.22 -4.59 5.63
N VAL A 46 -5.96 -4.93 4.37
CA VAL A 46 -4.97 -5.95 3.99
C VAL A 46 -3.67 -5.28 3.57
N ILE A 47 -2.58 -5.53 4.29
CA ILE A 47 -1.25 -5.02 3.92
C ILE A 47 -0.75 -5.78 2.70
N LEU A 48 -0.44 -5.06 1.62
CA LEU A 48 0.10 -5.63 0.38
C LEU A 48 1.63 -5.67 0.43
N THR A 49 2.26 -4.58 0.87
CA THR A 49 3.73 -4.49 0.96
C THR A 49 4.18 -3.28 1.78
N VAL A 50 5.45 -3.30 2.21
CA VAL A 50 6.17 -2.13 2.72
C VAL A 50 7.24 -1.76 1.69
N HIS A 51 7.18 -0.52 1.19
CA HIS A 51 7.96 -0.08 0.04
C HIS A 51 8.82 1.13 0.37
N HIS A 52 10.09 1.13 -0.05
CA HIS A 52 10.97 2.29 0.12
C HIS A 52 10.62 3.39 -0.88
N GLN A 53 10.37 4.60 -0.40
CA GLN A 53 9.80 5.69 -1.20
C GLN A 53 10.71 6.16 -2.33
N SER A 54 12.04 6.04 -2.17
CA SER A 54 13.00 6.40 -3.23
C SER A 54 13.07 5.39 -4.39
N ARG A 55 12.38 4.25 -4.29
CA ARG A 55 12.36 3.21 -5.32
C ARG A 55 11.07 3.31 -6.13
N LEU A 56 11.15 3.05 -7.43
CA LEU A 56 9.96 2.97 -8.27
C LEU A 56 9.09 1.79 -7.83
N LEU A 57 7.76 1.99 -7.80
CA LEU A 57 6.83 0.95 -7.36
C LEU A 57 6.90 -0.31 -8.25
N LYS A 58 7.11 -0.13 -9.55
CA LYS A 58 7.28 -1.24 -10.53
C LYS A 58 8.46 -2.17 -10.22
N ASN A 59 9.43 -1.72 -9.40
CA ASN A 59 10.55 -2.56 -8.98
C ASN A 59 10.19 -3.46 -7.79
N ASN A 60 9.00 -3.26 -7.20
CA ASN A 60 8.50 -4.12 -6.15
C ASN A 60 7.83 -5.35 -6.80
N PRO A 61 8.26 -6.59 -6.50
CA PRO A 61 7.69 -7.79 -7.10
C PRO A 61 6.19 -7.95 -6.84
N ALA A 62 5.64 -7.34 -5.78
CA ALA A 62 4.20 -7.32 -5.53
C ALA A 62 3.40 -6.52 -6.57
N PHE A 63 4.08 -5.67 -7.35
CA PHE A 63 3.50 -4.80 -8.38
C PHE A 63 4.28 -4.82 -9.69
N ALA A 64 5.20 -5.78 -9.86
CA ALA A 64 5.85 -5.99 -11.13
C ALA A 64 4.81 -6.54 -12.12
N ASP A 65 4.80 -6.03 -13.35
CA ASP A 65 4.15 -6.73 -14.45
C ASP A 65 4.80 -8.11 -14.53
N LYS A 66 4.09 -9.15 -14.08
CA LYS A 66 4.50 -10.51 -14.36
C LYS A 66 4.41 -10.63 -15.89
N PRO A 67 5.50 -10.93 -16.62
CA PRO A 67 5.34 -11.33 -18.01
C PRO A 67 4.39 -12.53 -18.03
N PRO A 68 3.52 -12.66 -19.05
CA PRO A 68 2.67 -13.84 -19.16
C PRO A 68 3.57 -15.07 -19.07
N GLU A 69 3.29 -15.94 -18.09
CA GLU A 69 3.95 -17.24 -17.98
C GLU A 69 3.75 -17.94 -19.33
N SER A 70 4.86 -18.18 -20.05
CA SER A 70 4.89 -18.84 -21.36
C SER A 70 4.48 -20.30 -21.28
#